data_AF-A0A6N3F3H2-F1
#
_entry.id   AF-A0A6N3F3H2-F1
#
_cell.length_a   1.000
_cell.length_b   1.000
_cell.length_c   1.000
_cell.angle_alpha   90.00
_cell.angle_beta   90.00
_cell.angle_gamma   90.00
#
_symmetry.space_group_name_H-M   'P 1'
#
loop_
_entity.id
_entity.type
_entity.pdbx_description
1 polymer ?
#
loop_
_entity_poly.entity_id
_entity_poly.type
_entity_poly.pdbx_seq_one_letter_code
_entity_poly.pdbx_strand_id
1 'polypeptide(L)'
;MISLEGVADTKHPCLPILAVPTTSGTAAEVTINYVITDEDNHRKFVCVDPHDIPLVAFVDSDMMIGMPKSLAAATGMDAMTHAIEGFITKGAWEMTDMLHIKAIEIIGRSLRDSVNGDQAGREAMALGQYIAGMGFSNVGLGLVHGMAHPLSAWYNIPHGVACASLLPTIMKYNKDFTGEKYREIAIVLGIEGAETMSLEDVRDAACQAIDQLSKDVGIPATISELGVKEEDIPAIAKDALNDVCTPGNPRDTTLEEIIELYRSLM
;
A
#
# COMPACT_ATOMS: atom_id res chain seq x y z
N MET A 1 -7.47 4.89 -30.88
CA MET A 1 -6.76 4.00 -29.94
C MET A 1 -7.57 3.97 -28.67
N ILE A 2 -7.83 2.81 -28.08
CA ILE A 2 -8.56 2.71 -26.80
C ILE A 2 -7.59 3.20 -25.71
N SER A 3 -8.04 4.08 -24.81
CA SER A 3 -7.26 4.41 -23.61
C SER A 3 -7.32 3.24 -22.65
N LEU A 4 -6.19 2.86 -22.08
CA LEU A 4 -6.11 1.80 -21.07
C LEU A 4 -6.22 2.36 -19.64
N GLU A 5 -6.16 3.68 -19.48
CA GLU A 5 -6.28 4.33 -18.17
C GLU A 5 -7.69 4.22 -17.59
N GLY A 6 -7.75 4.00 -16.27
CA GLY A 6 -8.99 3.77 -15.55
C GLY A 6 -9.59 2.42 -15.89
N VAL A 7 -10.91 2.33 -15.95
CA VAL A 7 -11.62 1.10 -16.35
C VAL A 7 -11.52 0.95 -17.87
N ALA A 8 -10.62 0.09 -18.33
CA ALA A 8 -10.36 -0.08 -19.75
C ALA A 8 -11.51 -0.80 -20.46
N ASP A 9 -11.93 -0.31 -21.64
CA ASP A 9 -13.03 -0.91 -22.42
C ASP A 9 -12.52 -1.97 -23.43
N THR A 10 -11.66 -2.87 -22.97
CA THR A 10 -11.14 -3.97 -23.80
C THR A 10 -12.22 -5.02 -24.06
N LYS A 11 -12.17 -5.66 -25.23
CA LYS A 11 -13.21 -6.62 -25.68
C LYS A 11 -12.77 -8.08 -25.61
N HIS A 12 -11.48 -8.30 -25.37
CA HIS A 12 -10.87 -9.62 -25.39
C HIS A 12 -9.87 -9.74 -24.24
N PRO A 13 -9.73 -10.95 -23.65
CA PRO A 13 -8.64 -11.26 -22.72
C PRO A 13 -7.27 -10.89 -23.29
N CYS A 14 -6.33 -10.55 -22.42
CA CYS A 14 -4.92 -10.42 -22.81
C CYS A 14 -4.35 -11.76 -23.28
N LEU A 15 -3.11 -11.74 -23.79
CA LEU A 15 -2.39 -12.98 -24.03
C LEU A 15 -2.16 -13.73 -22.70
N PRO A 16 -2.20 -15.07 -22.66
CA PRO A 16 -1.98 -15.84 -21.44
C PRO A 16 -0.73 -15.40 -20.66
N ILE A 17 -0.91 -15.01 -19.38
CA ILE A 17 0.17 -14.62 -18.47
C ILE A 17 0.37 -15.71 -17.40
N LEU A 18 1.64 -16.08 -17.18
CA LEU A 18 2.10 -16.87 -16.03
C LEU A 18 3.01 -15.96 -15.21
N ALA A 19 2.57 -15.58 -14.01
CA ALA A 19 3.24 -14.58 -13.19
C ALA A 19 4.10 -15.24 -12.10
N VAL A 20 5.34 -14.78 -11.96
CA VAL A 20 6.31 -15.25 -10.95
C VAL A 20 6.85 -14.03 -10.20
N PRO A 21 6.25 -13.64 -9.05
CA PRO A 21 6.72 -12.50 -8.27
C PRO A 21 8.10 -12.79 -7.66
N THR A 22 9.00 -11.80 -7.73
CA THR A 22 10.34 -11.85 -7.11
C THR A 22 10.50 -10.83 -5.97
N THR A 23 9.43 -10.13 -5.63
CA THR A 23 9.33 -9.24 -4.48
C THR A 23 8.09 -9.61 -3.66
N SER A 24 8.13 -9.36 -2.34
CA SER A 24 6.99 -9.60 -1.47
C SER A 24 6.27 -8.28 -1.18
N GLY A 25 5.52 -7.75 -2.15
CA GLY A 25 4.95 -6.40 -2.03
C GLY A 25 3.71 -6.11 -2.86
N THR A 26 3.86 -6.07 -4.19
CA THR A 26 2.85 -5.46 -5.08
C THR A 26 1.63 -6.33 -5.31
N ALA A 27 1.77 -7.65 -5.16
CA ALA A 27 0.76 -8.65 -5.51
C ALA A 27 0.23 -8.53 -6.95
N ALA A 28 1.03 -7.95 -7.87
CA ALA A 28 0.62 -7.70 -9.25
C ALA A 28 0.22 -8.99 -9.99
N GLU A 29 0.72 -10.14 -9.53
CA GLU A 29 0.39 -11.47 -10.02
C GLU A 29 -1.07 -11.91 -9.77
N VAL A 30 -1.83 -11.20 -8.93
CA VAL A 30 -3.23 -11.51 -8.60
C VAL A 30 -4.18 -10.33 -8.77
N THR A 31 -3.68 -9.17 -9.19
CA THR A 31 -4.49 -7.96 -9.37
C THR A 31 -4.99 -7.80 -10.80
N ILE A 32 -6.09 -7.08 -10.97
CA ILE A 32 -6.62 -6.62 -12.28
C ILE A 32 -6.10 -5.22 -12.66
N ASN A 33 -4.96 -4.83 -12.09
CA ASN A 33 -4.44 -3.48 -12.14
C ASN A 33 -3.00 -3.50 -12.64
N TYR A 34 -2.64 -2.51 -13.44
CA TYR A 34 -1.25 -2.23 -13.78
C TYR A 34 -1.02 -0.73 -13.93
N VAL A 35 0.19 -0.28 -13.59
CA VAL A 35 0.54 1.15 -13.52
C VAL A 35 1.66 1.43 -14.51
N ILE A 36 1.42 2.38 -15.41
CA ILE A 36 2.37 2.79 -16.44
C ILE A 36 2.76 4.25 -16.22
N THR A 37 4.03 4.58 -16.47
CA THR A 37 4.50 5.97 -16.50
C THR A 37 4.31 6.54 -17.91
N ASP A 38 3.59 7.65 -18.00
CA ASP A 38 3.48 8.50 -19.17
C ASP A 38 4.59 9.55 -19.11
N GLU A 39 5.67 9.31 -19.87
CA GLU A 39 6.86 10.18 -19.88
C GLU A 39 6.56 11.57 -20.47
N ASP A 40 5.65 11.65 -21.44
CA ASP A 40 5.30 12.91 -22.12
C ASP A 40 4.53 13.86 -21.17
N ASN A 41 3.70 13.29 -20.29
CA ASN A 41 2.90 14.03 -19.32
C ASN A 41 3.43 13.95 -17.87
N HIS A 42 4.60 13.34 -17.66
CA HIS A 42 5.26 13.18 -16.36
C HIS A 42 4.36 12.65 -15.24
N ARG A 43 3.55 11.64 -15.53
CA ARG A 43 2.57 11.08 -14.57
C ARG A 43 2.55 9.56 -14.62
N LYS A 44 2.12 8.94 -13.53
CA LYS A 44 1.69 7.55 -13.54
C LYS A 44 0.18 7.49 -13.73
N PHE A 45 -0.27 6.51 -14.49
CA PHE A 45 -1.70 6.23 -14.64
C PHE A 45 -1.97 4.75 -14.37
N VAL A 46 -3.06 4.50 -13.67
CA VAL A 46 -3.51 3.16 -13.32
C VAL A 46 -4.49 2.69 -14.39
N CYS A 47 -4.31 1.45 -14.82
CA CYS A 47 -5.21 0.73 -15.69
C CYS A 47 -5.91 -0.34 -14.85
N VAL A 48 -7.21 -0.55 -15.09
CA VAL A 48 -8.05 -1.53 -14.39
C VAL A 48 -8.80 -2.34 -15.42
N ASP A 49 -8.48 -3.63 -15.54
CA ASP A 49 -9.07 -4.50 -16.56
C ASP A 49 -9.11 -5.98 -16.12
N PRO A 50 -10.30 -6.58 -15.92
CA PRO A 50 -10.40 -8.02 -15.65
C PRO A 50 -9.75 -8.92 -16.73
N HIS A 51 -9.52 -8.40 -17.95
CA HIS A 51 -8.84 -9.12 -19.01
C HIS A 51 -7.32 -9.25 -18.81
N ASP A 52 -6.70 -8.51 -17.88
CA ASP A 52 -5.25 -8.57 -17.62
C ASP A 52 -4.82 -9.60 -16.57
N ILE A 53 -5.79 -10.20 -15.84
CA ILE A 53 -5.50 -11.13 -14.75
C ILE A 53 -4.62 -12.31 -15.21
N PRO A 54 -3.51 -12.62 -14.51
CA PRO A 54 -2.72 -13.80 -14.82
C PRO A 54 -3.50 -15.11 -14.70
N LEU A 55 -3.22 -16.06 -15.59
CA LEU A 55 -3.86 -17.38 -15.54
C LEU A 55 -3.34 -18.23 -14.39
N VAL A 56 -2.05 -18.07 -14.07
CA VAL A 56 -1.37 -18.78 -12.98
C VAL A 56 -0.37 -17.84 -12.32
N ALA A 57 -0.40 -17.79 -10.99
CA ALA A 57 0.62 -17.15 -10.16
C ALA A 57 1.46 -18.21 -9.43
N PHE A 58 2.78 -18.11 -9.50
CA PHE A 58 3.73 -18.99 -8.80
C PHE A 58 4.39 -18.22 -7.67
N VAL A 59 3.74 -18.23 -6.50
CA VAL A 59 4.23 -17.52 -5.31
C VAL A 59 5.23 -18.41 -4.59
N ASP A 60 6.50 -18.30 -4.98
CA ASP A 60 7.62 -19.09 -4.45
C ASP A 60 8.63 -18.17 -3.73
N SER A 61 8.86 -18.40 -2.44
CA SER A 61 9.76 -17.59 -1.63
C SER A 61 11.23 -17.78 -2.00
N ASP A 62 11.60 -18.87 -2.68
CA ASP A 62 12.95 -19.07 -3.20
C ASP A 62 13.28 -18.03 -4.28
N MET A 63 12.27 -17.51 -5.00
CA MET A 63 12.41 -16.43 -5.98
C MET A 63 12.56 -15.05 -5.31
N MET A 64 12.34 -14.96 -4.00
CA MET A 64 12.33 -13.74 -3.20
C MET A 64 13.52 -13.64 -2.23
N ILE A 65 14.24 -14.74 -1.99
CA ILE A 65 15.33 -14.83 -1.01
C ILE A 65 16.48 -13.85 -1.28
N GLY A 66 16.69 -13.51 -2.56
CA GLY A 66 17.76 -12.61 -3.01
C GLY A 66 17.50 -11.12 -2.79
N MET A 67 16.30 -10.73 -2.32
CA MET A 67 15.98 -9.31 -2.08
C MET A 67 16.94 -8.69 -1.04
N PRO A 68 17.62 -7.58 -1.36
CA PRO A 68 18.36 -6.81 -0.37
C PRO A 68 17.46 -6.34 0.78
N LYS A 69 18.04 -6.08 1.96
CA LYS A 69 17.29 -5.64 3.16
C LYS A 69 16.37 -4.45 2.90
N SER A 70 16.88 -3.42 2.23
CA SER A 70 16.11 -2.21 1.90
C SER A 70 14.94 -2.48 0.97
N LEU A 71 15.12 -3.37 -0.01
CA LEU A 71 14.04 -3.76 -0.92
C LEU A 71 12.98 -4.57 -0.17
N ALA A 72 13.39 -5.52 0.66
CA ALA A 72 12.48 -6.31 1.50
C ALA A 72 11.64 -5.43 2.44
N ALA A 73 12.27 -4.42 3.04
CA ALA A 73 11.59 -3.46 3.92
C ALA A 73 10.56 -2.64 3.14
N ALA A 74 10.98 -2.04 2.02
CA ALA A 74 10.12 -1.20 1.19
C ALA A 74 8.92 -1.98 0.64
N THR A 75 9.14 -3.16 0.05
CA THR A 75 8.05 -3.96 -0.53
C THR A 75 7.16 -4.57 0.55
N GLY A 76 7.72 -4.95 1.69
CA GLY A 76 6.89 -5.48 2.78
C GLY A 76 6.01 -4.43 3.45
N MET A 77 6.50 -3.19 3.58
CA MET A 77 5.67 -2.06 4.02
C MET A 77 4.66 -1.61 2.95
N ASP A 78 4.97 -1.81 1.68
CA ASP A 78 3.99 -1.66 0.58
C ASP A 78 2.85 -2.67 0.72
N ALA A 79 3.16 -3.95 0.95
CA ALA A 79 2.14 -4.97 1.25
C ALA A 79 1.33 -4.65 2.51
N MET A 80 1.96 -4.09 3.55
CA MET A 80 1.25 -3.62 4.74
C MET A 80 0.29 -2.46 4.40
N THR A 81 0.75 -1.51 3.57
CA THR A 81 -0.08 -0.42 3.05
C THR A 81 -1.28 -0.95 2.29
N HIS A 82 -1.07 -1.88 1.35
CA HIS A 82 -2.14 -2.54 0.60
C HIS A 82 -3.20 -3.14 1.51
N ALA A 83 -2.75 -3.88 2.54
CA ALA A 83 -3.65 -4.54 3.46
C ALA A 83 -4.43 -3.54 4.34
N ILE A 84 -3.76 -2.53 4.90
CA ILE A 84 -4.41 -1.51 5.75
C ILE A 84 -5.37 -0.65 4.94
N GLU A 85 -4.95 -0.13 3.78
CA GLU A 85 -5.82 0.70 2.95
C GLU A 85 -7.00 -0.09 2.40
N GLY A 86 -6.76 -1.30 1.91
CA GLY A 86 -7.83 -2.18 1.46
C GLY A 86 -8.81 -2.54 2.59
N PHE A 87 -8.32 -2.66 3.83
CA PHE A 87 -9.18 -2.91 4.98
C PHE A 87 -10.06 -1.71 5.30
N ILE A 88 -9.56 -0.48 5.18
CA ILE A 88 -10.31 0.73 5.57
C ILE A 88 -10.93 1.48 4.38
N THR A 89 -10.77 1.00 3.16
CA THR A 89 -11.31 1.64 1.96
C THR A 89 -12.84 1.66 1.98
N LYS A 90 -13.45 2.65 1.32
CA LYS A 90 -14.91 2.78 1.22
C LYS A 90 -15.61 1.57 0.59
N GLY A 91 -14.90 0.84 -0.27
CA GLY A 91 -15.39 -0.37 -0.94
C GLY A 91 -15.30 -1.65 -0.10
N ALA A 92 -14.72 -1.60 1.10
CA ALA A 92 -14.49 -2.78 1.91
C ALA A 92 -15.79 -3.51 2.30
N TRP A 93 -15.73 -4.84 2.30
CA TRP A 93 -16.83 -5.71 2.74
C TRP A 93 -16.28 -6.99 3.38
N GLU A 94 -17.15 -7.82 3.95
CA GLU A 94 -16.78 -8.96 4.81
C GLU A 94 -15.68 -9.87 4.25
N MET A 95 -15.73 -10.22 2.96
CA MET A 95 -14.71 -11.10 2.37
C MET A 95 -13.34 -10.42 2.24
N THR A 96 -13.30 -9.16 1.79
CA THR A 96 -12.01 -8.45 1.69
C THR A 96 -11.46 -8.15 3.07
N ASP A 97 -12.32 -7.83 4.03
CA ASP A 97 -11.94 -7.63 5.42
C ASP A 97 -11.26 -8.87 6.02
N MET A 98 -11.81 -10.06 5.77
CA MET A 98 -11.19 -11.34 6.16
C MET A 98 -9.79 -11.52 5.56
N LEU A 99 -9.59 -11.15 4.29
CA LEU A 99 -8.30 -11.25 3.61
C LEU A 99 -7.30 -10.23 4.19
N HIS A 100 -7.70 -8.97 4.27
CA HIS A 100 -6.83 -7.88 4.69
C HIS A 100 -6.39 -8.02 6.14
N ILE A 101 -7.30 -8.35 7.06
CA ILE A 101 -6.92 -8.52 8.47
C ILE A 101 -5.93 -9.69 8.65
N LYS A 102 -6.07 -10.76 7.86
CA LYS A 102 -5.12 -11.87 7.84
C LYS A 102 -3.77 -11.46 7.25
N ALA A 103 -3.77 -10.66 6.19
CA ALA A 103 -2.53 -10.11 5.63
C ALA A 103 -1.79 -9.23 6.63
N ILE A 104 -2.49 -8.34 7.34
CA ILE A 104 -1.91 -7.47 8.39
C ILE A 104 -1.27 -8.31 9.50
N GLU A 105 -1.95 -9.35 9.97
CA GLU A 105 -1.40 -10.29 10.97
C GLU A 105 -0.10 -10.94 10.48
N ILE A 106 -0.11 -11.52 9.27
CA ILE A 106 1.02 -12.24 8.70
C ILE A 106 2.21 -11.29 8.48
N ILE A 107 1.96 -10.13 7.89
CA ILE A 107 3.01 -9.16 7.58
C ILE A 107 3.59 -8.58 8.87
N GLY A 108 2.72 -8.18 9.82
CA GLY A 108 3.12 -7.57 11.08
C GLY A 108 4.06 -8.43 11.92
N ARG A 109 3.84 -9.76 11.93
CA ARG A 109 4.71 -10.70 12.64
C ARG A 109 5.95 -11.15 11.88
N SER A 110 5.99 -10.99 10.55
CA SER A 110 7.02 -11.63 9.70
C SER A 110 7.98 -10.65 9.03
N LEU A 111 7.60 -9.37 8.91
CA LEU A 111 8.37 -8.41 8.11
C LEU A 111 9.79 -8.19 8.65
N ARG A 112 9.96 -8.07 9.97
CA ARG A 112 11.29 -7.87 10.58
C ARG A 112 12.24 -9.03 10.27
N ASP A 113 11.76 -10.26 10.38
CA ASP A 113 12.53 -11.48 10.09
C ASP A 113 12.84 -11.59 8.58
N SER A 114 11.86 -11.28 7.73
CA SER A 114 12.07 -11.21 6.27
C SER A 114 13.18 -10.23 5.88
N VAL A 115 13.18 -9.02 6.48
CA VAL A 115 14.22 -8.00 6.28
C VAL A 115 15.58 -8.47 6.79
N ASN A 116 15.62 -9.30 7.84
CA ASN A 116 16.86 -9.92 8.32
C ASN A 116 17.37 -11.06 7.44
N GLY A 117 16.55 -11.52 6.49
CA GLY A 117 16.90 -12.58 5.55
C GLY A 117 16.45 -13.97 6.02
N ASP A 118 15.61 -14.06 7.04
CA ASP A 118 15.12 -15.34 7.56
C ASP A 118 14.17 -16.00 6.55
N GLN A 119 14.44 -17.26 6.20
CA GLN A 119 13.67 -17.98 5.17
C GLN A 119 12.18 -18.09 5.51
N ALA A 120 11.85 -18.41 6.77
CA ALA A 120 10.46 -18.48 7.21
C ALA A 120 9.76 -17.11 7.14
N GLY A 121 10.48 -16.02 7.44
CA GLY A 121 9.99 -14.65 7.29
C GLY A 121 9.69 -14.32 5.82
N ARG A 122 10.56 -14.75 4.89
CA ARG A 122 10.36 -14.59 3.43
C ARG A 122 9.14 -15.34 2.93
N GLU A 123 8.97 -16.59 3.35
CA GLU A 123 7.82 -17.42 2.99
C GLU A 123 6.50 -16.82 3.52
N ALA A 124 6.49 -16.39 4.78
CA ALA A 124 5.32 -15.73 5.35
C ALA A 124 4.99 -14.41 4.64
N MET A 125 6.00 -13.60 4.30
CA MET A 125 5.79 -12.37 3.52
C MET A 125 5.28 -12.62 2.10
N ALA A 126 5.74 -13.70 1.44
CA ALA A 126 5.26 -14.10 0.12
C ALA A 126 3.76 -14.43 0.13
N LEU A 127 3.28 -15.10 1.19
CA LEU A 127 1.86 -15.37 1.41
C LEU A 127 1.09 -14.09 1.79
N GLY A 128 1.61 -13.31 2.75
CA GLY A 128 0.94 -12.13 3.29
C GLY A 128 0.65 -11.08 2.22
N GLN A 129 1.63 -10.77 1.37
CA GLN A 129 1.46 -9.82 0.27
C GLN A 129 0.42 -10.31 -0.77
N TYR A 130 0.41 -11.60 -1.10
CA TYR A 130 -0.52 -12.15 -2.07
C TYR A 130 -1.97 -12.06 -1.55
N ILE A 131 -2.17 -12.40 -0.27
CA ILE A 131 -3.48 -12.27 0.39
C ILE A 131 -3.94 -10.80 0.39
N ALA A 132 -3.04 -9.85 0.63
CA ALA A 132 -3.37 -8.43 0.52
C ALA A 132 -3.90 -8.09 -0.89
N GLY A 133 -3.21 -8.58 -1.93
CA GLY A 133 -3.60 -8.48 -3.35
C GLY A 133 -5.00 -8.99 -3.66
N MET A 134 -5.32 -10.19 -3.16
CA MET A 134 -6.66 -10.77 -3.32
C MET A 134 -7.76 -9.84 -2.82
N GLY A 135 -7.49 -9.07 -1.77
CA GLY A 135 -8.43 -8.09 -1.23
C GLY A 135 -8.44 -6.79 -2.05
N PHE A 136 -7.32 -6.05 -2.06
CA PHE A 136 -7.33 -4.64 -2.50
C PHE A 136 -7.68 -4.50 -3.98
N SER A 137 -7.32 -5.48 -4.81
CA SER A 137 -7.65 -5.47 -6.23
C SER A 137 -9.16 -5.35 -6.49
N ASN A 138 -9.99 -5.75 -5.53
CA ASN A 138 -11.44 -5.82 -5.69
C ASN A 138 -12.19 -4.64 -5.04
N VAL A 139 -11.53 -3.88 -4.16
CA VAL A 139 -12.19 -2.82 -3.37
C VAL A 139 -11.47 -1.48 -3.43
N GLY A 140 -10.28 -1.44 -4.03
CA GLY A 140 -9.44 -0.26 -4.10
C GLY A 140 -8.54 -0.09 -2.88
N LEU A 141 -7.96 1.10 -2.81
CA LEU A 141 -6.98 1.52 -1.79
C LEU A 141 -7.43 2.87 -1.22
N GLY A 142 -6.49 3.78 -0.93
CA GLY A 142 -6.79 5.09 -0.40
C GLY A 142 -5.71 6.12 -0.67
N LEU A 143 -5.59 7.06 0.27
CA LEU A 143 -4.77 8.26 0.12
C LEU A 143 -3.26 7.99 0.19
N VAL A 144 -2.79 6.89 0.80
CA VAL A 144 -1.35 6.55 0.78
C VAL A 144 -0.90 6.32 -0.65
N HIS A 145 -1.59 5.45 -1.39
CA HIS A 145 -1.28 5.21 -2.80
C HIS A 145 -1.51 6.46 -3.66
N GLY A 146 -2.61 7.18 -3.39
CA GLY A 146 -2.91 8.44 -4.08
C GLY A 146 -1.78 9.47 -3.95
N MET A 147 -1.12 9.54 -2.80
CA MET A 147 0.05 10.40 -2.58
C MET A 147 1.38 9.76 -3.04
N ALA A 148 1.51 8.43 -3.04
CA ALA A 148 2.75 7.77 -3.43
C ALA A 148 2.98 7.78 -4.96
N HIS A 149 1.92 7.71 -5.78
CA HIS A 149 2.06 7.69 -7.25
C HIS A 149 2.70 8.97 -7.80
N PRO A 150 2.28 10.19 -7.42
CA PRO A 150 2.94 11.43 -7.86
C PRO A 150 4.39 11.52 -7.42
N LEU A 151 4.74 11.10 -6.20
CA LEU A 151 6.13 11.08 -5.74
C LEU A 151 7.01 10.19 -6.63
N SER A 152 6.48 9.04 -7.04
CA SER A 152 7.18 8.15 -7.98
C SER A 152 7.33 8.76 -9.37
N ALA A 153 6.32 9.52 -9.84
CA ALA A 153 6.35 10.14 -11.17
C ALA A 153 7.30 11.34 -11.25
N TRP A 154 7.28 12.21 -10.23
CA TRP A 154 8.05 13.45 -10.20
C TRP A 154 9.51 13.23 -9.83
N TYR A 155 9.79 12.33 -8.89
CA TYR A 155 11.12 12.15 -8.30
C TYR A 155 11.73 10.78 -8.55
N ASN A 156 11.04 9.89 -9.27
CA ASN A 156 11.46 8.50 -9.47
C ASN A 156 11.71 7.77 -8.13
N ILE A 157 10.98 8.16 -7.08
CA ILE A 157 11.05 7.51 -5.77
C ILE A 157 10.48 6.08 -5.92
N PRO A 158 11.18 5.05 -5.41
CA PRO A 158 10.66 3.69 -5.42
C PRO A 158 9.29 3.61 -4.72
N HIS A 159 8.30 3.02 -5.39
CA HIS A 159 6.91 3.01 -4.94
C HIS A 159 6.73 2.57 -3.48
N GLY A 160 7.26 1.41 -3.11
CA GLY A 160 7.15 0.91 -1.74
C GLY A 160 7.80 1.80 -0.69
N VAL A 161 8.85 2.56 -1.04
CA VAL A 161 9.46 3.54 -0.13
C VAL A 161 8.52 4.72 0.08
N ALA A 162 7.89 5.23 -0.98
CA ALA A 162 6.89 6.30 -0.88
C ALA A 162 5.69 5.87 -0.02
N CYS A 163 5.09 4.71 -0.32
CA CYS A 163 3.97 4.15 0.46
C CYS A 163 4.35 3.99 1.94
N ALA A 164 5.51 3.37 2.21
CA ALA A 164 5.97 3.12 3.56
C ALA A 164 6.22 4.40 4.39
N SER A 165 6.74 5.45 3.75
CA SER A 165 7.01 6.74 4.42
C SER A 165 5.71 7.50 4.71
N LEU A 166 4.71 7.37 3.85
CA LEU A 166 3.41 8.05 3.97
C LEU A 166 2.48 7.35 4.97
N LEU A 167 2.49 6.02 5.03
CA LEU A 167 1.51 5.20 5.75
C LEU A 167 1.26 5.65 7.20
N PRO A 168 2.27 5.87 8.07
CA PRO A 168 2.01 6.26 9.46
C PRO A 168 1.25 7.57 9.61
N THR A 169 1.55 8.56 8.76
CA THR A 169 0.90 9.88 8.78
C THR A 169 -0.53 9.80 8.26
N ILE A 170 -0.75 9.06 7.18
CA ILE A 170 -2.10 8.90 6.61
C ILE A 170 -3.01 8.07 7.51
N MET A 171 -2.47 7.06 8.22
CA MET A 171 -3.23 6.34 9.23
C MET A 171 -3.73 7.28 10.34
N LYS A 172 -2.85 8.15 10.86
CA LYS A 172 -3.24 9.15 11.86
C LYS A 172 -4.31 10.11 11.34
N TYR A 173 -4.21 10.53 10.08
CA TYR A 173 -5.20 11.41 9.43
C TYR A 173 -6.57 10.73 9.26
N ASN A 174 -6.59 9.43 8.97
CA ASN A 174 -7.80 8.66 8.72
C ASN A 174 -8.44 8.07 9.98
N LYS A 175 -7.74 8.01 11.12
CA LYS A 175 -8.13 7.20 12.29
C LYS A 175 -9.59 7.37 12.72
N ASP A 176 -10.14 8.58 12.63
CA ASP A 176 -11.51 8.87 13.07
C ASP A 176 -12.62 8.39 12.12
N PHE A 177 -12.26 7.97 10.91
CA PHE A 177 -13.17 7.54 9.85
C PHE A 177 -13.18 6.02 9.64
N THR A 178 -12.64 5.25 10.59
CA THR A 178 -12.37 3.81 10.41
C THR A 178 -13.24 2.89 11.28
N GLY A 179 -14.17 3.45 12.07
CA GLY A 179 -14.96 2.67 13.02
C GLY A 179 -14.05 1.91 14.00
N GLU A 180 -14.28 0.61 14.16
CA GLU A 180 -13.50 -0.29 15.02
C GLU A 180 -12.29 -0.92 14.30
N LYS A 181 -12.08 -0.68 13.00
CA LYS A 181 -11.06 -1.40 12.21
C LYS A 181 -9.64 -1.24 12.76
N TYR A 182 -9.31 -0.10 13.36
CA TYR A 182 -7.99 0.08 13.99
C TYR A 182 -7.82 -0.74 15.27
N ARG A 183 -8.91 -1.07 15.98
CA ARG A 183 -8.87 -2.04 17.08
C ARG A 183 -8.52 -3.42 16.56
N GLU A 184 -9.13 -3.84 15.44
CA GLU A 184 -8.82 -5.13 14.82
C GLU A 184 -7.35 -5.21 14.38
N ILE A 185 -6.84 -4.14 13.76
CA ILE A 185 -5.40 -4.01 13.44
C ILE A 185 -4.55 -4.16 14.71
N ALA A 186 -4.87 -3.43 15.78
CA ALA A 186 -4.14 -3.49 17.05
C ALA A 186 -4.15 -4.92 17.64
N ILE A 187 -5.28 -5.62 17.59
CA ILE A 187 -5.43 -7.00 18.08
C ILE A 187 -4.50 -7.94 17.32
N VAL A 188 -4.53 -7.93 15.97
CA VAL A 188 -3.72 -8.86 15.18
C VAL A 188 -2.22 -8.53 15.18
N LEU A 189 -1.87 -7.27 15.46
CA LEU A 189 -0.49 -6.87 15.72
C LEU A 189 -0.03 -7.19 17.16
N GLY A 190 -0.89 -7.77 18.00
CA GLY A 190 -0.55 -8.23 19.35
C GLY A 190 -0.38 -7.11 20.37
N ILE A 191 -1.04 -5.97 20.18
CA ILE A 191 -0.99 -4.84 21.13
C ILE A 191 -1.74 -5.24 22.42
N GLU A 192 -1.03 -5.20 23.54
CA GLU A 192 -1.58 -5.58 24.85
C GLU A 192 -2.80 -4.70 25.22
N GLY A 193 -3.90 -5.33 25.64
CA GLY A 193 -5.11 -4.63 26.07
C GLY A 193 -5.96 -4.03 24.94
N ALA A 194 -5.60 -4.26 23.67
CA ALA A 194 -6.30 -3.70 22.50
C ALA A 194 -7.81 -3.98 22.49
N GLU A 195 -8.27 -5.12 23.02
CA GLU A 195 -9.71 -5.46 23.10
C GLU A 195 -10.50 -4.52 24.03
N THR A 196 -9.83 -3.94 25.04
CA THR A 196 -10.49 -3.20 26.14
C THR A 196 -10.16 -1.72 26.19
N MET A 197 -9.13 -1.27 25.48
CA MET A 197 -8.76 0.15 25.38
C MET A 197 -9.93 1.00 24.87
N SER A 198 -9.94 2.29 25.21
CA SER A 198 -10.86 3.22 24.56
C SER A 198 -10.60 3.24 23.04
N LEU A 199 -11.60 3.60 22.25
CA LEU A 199 -11.45 3.62 20.79
C LEU A 199 -10.38 4.64 20.34
N GLU A 200 -10.24 5.76 21.06
CA GLU A 200 -9.20 6.76 20.80
C GLU A 200 -7.81 6.19 21.07
N ASP A 201 -7.60 5.59 22.24
CA ASP A 201 -6.31 5.03 22.64
C ASP A 201 -5.86 3.89 21.73
N VAL A 202 -6.78 2.99 21.36
CA VAL A 202 -6.42 1.85 20.50
C VAL A 202 -6.09 2.28 19.07
N ARG A 203 -6.73 3.34 18.57
CA ARG A 203 -6.39 3.93 17.27
C ARG A 203 -4.98 4.52 17.28
N ASP A 204 -4.63 5.24 18.34
CA ASP A 204 -3.29 5.80 18.50
C ASP A 204 -2.23 4.69 18.66
N ALA A 205 -2.55 3.63 19.41
CA ALA A 205 -1.69 2.47 19.55
C ALA A 205 -1.44 1.75 18.21
N ALA A 206 -2.48 1.57 17.37
CA ALA A 206 -2.33 0.99 16.03
C ALA A 206 -1.43 1.85 15.14
N CYS A 207 -1.62 3.18 15.14
CA CYS A 207 -0.77 4.11 14.40
C CYS A 207 0.69 4.04 14.88
N GLN A 208 0.91 3.96 16.19
CA GLN A 208 2.24 3.86 16.79
C GLN A 208 2.92 2.53 16.44
N ALA A 209 2.19 1.41 16.40
CA ALA A 209 2.75 0.11 16.04
C ALA A 209 3.25 0.09 14.59
N ILE A 210 2.52 0.71 13.66
CA ILE A 210 2.93 0.81 12.26
C ILE A 210 4.10 1.79 12.08
N ASP A 211 4.09 2.93 12.77
CA ASP A 211 5.22 3.86 12.82
C ASP A 211 6.49 3.18 13.36
N GLN A 212 6.36 2.39 14.43
CA GLN A 212 7.47 1.63 15.00
C GLN A 212 7.97 0.54 14.04
N LEU A 213 7.07 -0.19 13.38
CA LEU A 213 7.45 -1.17 12.36
C LEU A 213 8.25 -0.53 11.23
N SER A 214 7.79 0.62 10.71
CA SER A 214 8.47 1.38 9.66
C SER A 214 9.90 1.76 10.07
N LYS A 215 10.08 2.24 11.31
CA LYS A 215 11.39 2.55 11.89
C LYS A 215 12.28 1.32 12.06
N ASP A 216 11.73 0.22 12.57
CA ASP A 216 12.48 -1.01 12.83
C ASP A 216 13.08 -1.61 11.56
N VAL A 217 12.40 -1.46 10.42
CA VAL A 217 12.87 -1.98 9.12
C VAL A 217 13.64 -0.93 8.29
N GLY A 218 13.85 0.27 8.84
CA GLY A 218 14.74 1.29 8.26
C GLY A 218 14.13 2.07 7.09
N ILE A 219 12.82 2.33 7.12
CA ILE A 219 12.17 3.21 6.15
C ILE A 219 12.49 4.69 6.48
N PRO A 220 12.79 5.53 5.48
CA PRO A 220 12.91 6.98 5.65
C PRO A 220 11.67 7.61 6.29
N ALA A 221 11.88 8.53 7.24
CA ALA A 221 10.76 9.09 8.01
C ALA A 221 10.03 10.23 7.29
N THR A 222 10.70 10.88 6.33
CA THR A 222 10.21 12.07 5.64
C THR A 222 10.38 11.92 4.13
N ILE A 223 9.59 12.66 3.36
CA ILE A 223 9.74 12.74 1.91
C ILE A 223 10.89 13.66 1.49
N SER A 224 11.36 14.54 2.39
CA SER A 224 12.57 15.34 2.18
C SER A 224 13.85 14.50 2.15
N GLU A 225 13.93 13.43 2.95
CA GLU A 225 15.01 12.42 2.85
C GLU A 225 15.04 11.73 1.48
N LEU A 226 13.91 11.71 0.78
CA LEU A 226 13.76 11.16 -0.58
C LEU A 226 14.02 12.20 -1.68
N GLY A 227 14.38 13.44 -1.30
CA GLY A 227 14.72 14.52 -2.23
C GLY A 227 13.54 15.38 -2.69
N VAL A 228 12.35 15.21 -2.12
CA VAL A 228 11.18 16.05 -2.45
C VAL A 228 11.42 17.48 -1.98
N LYS A 229 11.02 18.45 -2.81
CA LYS A 229 11.14 19.88 -2.53
C LYS A 229 9.78 20.48 -2.19
N GLU A 230 9.78 21.39 -1.22
CA GLU A 230 8.57 22.04 -0.75
C GLU A 230 7.85 22.83 -1.86
N GLU A 231 8.61 23.40 -2.79
CA GLU A 231 8.10 24.19 -3.93
C GLU A 231 7.23 23.38 -4.90
N ASP A 232 7.41 22.06 -4.98
CA ASP A 232 6.65 21.19 -5.88
C ASP A 232 5.36 20.63 -5.24
N ILE A 233 5.21 20.73 -3.90
CA ILE A 233 4.07 20.17 -3.16
C ILE A 233 2.71 20.59 -3.75
N PRO A 234 2.44 21.86 -4.09
CA PRO A 234 1.13 22.24 -4.62
C PRO A 234 0.76 21.51 -5.91
N ALA A 235 1.73 21.23 -6.79
CA ALA A 235 1.50 20.50 -8.03
C ALA A 235 1.31 19.00 -7.78
N ILE A 236 2.18 18.41 -6.96
CA ILE A 236 2.12 16.99 -6.58
C ILE A 236 0.83 16.66 -5.83
N ALA A 237 0.35 17.57 -4.97
CA ALA A 237 -0.91 17.42 -4.26
C ALA A 237 -2.13 17.44 -5.19
N LYS A 238 -2.07 18.22 -6.26
CA LYS A 238 -3.11 18.21 -7.30
C LYS A 238 -3.14 16.90 -8.06
N ASP A 239 -1.97 16.34 -8.38
CA ASP A 239 -1.89 15.02 -9.01
C ASP A 239 -2.41 13.94 -8.06
N ALA A 240 -2.07 14.00 -6.78
CA ALA A 240 -2.55 13.07 -5.76
C ALA A 240 -4.08 13.12 -5.59
N LEU A 241 -4.67 14.32 -5.62
CA LEU A 241 -6.14 14.46 -5.56
C LEU A 241 -6.83 13.81 -6.77
N ASN A 242 -6.20 13.83 -7.94
CA ASN A 242 -6.73 13.25 -9.18
C ASN A 242 -6.38 11.77 -9.35
N ASP A 243 -5.55 11.21 -8.47
CA ASP A 243 -5.18 9.81 -8.53
C ASP A 243 -6.39 8.89 -8.28
N VAL A 244 -6.44 7.76 -8.99
CA VAL A 244 -7.59 6.85 -8.95
C VAL A 244 -7.78 6.16 -7.60
N CYS A 245 -6.74 6.09 -6.76
CA CYS A 245 -6.81 5.48 -5.44
C CYS A 245 -7.45 6.42 -4.40
N THR A 246 -7.26 7.74 -4.54
CA THR A 246 -7.70 8.75 -3.57
C THR A 246 -9.20 8.71 -3.26
N PRO A 247 -10.12 8.53 -4.24
CA PRO A 247 -11.56 8.41 -3.96
C PRO A 247 -11.94 7.25 -3.02
N GLY A 248 -11.11 6.20 -2.94
CA GLY A 248 -11.31 5.06 -2.06
C GLY A 248 -11.05 5.36 -0.57
N ASN A 249 -10.36 6.45 -0.26
CA ASN A 249 -10.01 6.83 1.11
C ASN A 249 -11.27 6.97 1.99
N PRO A 250 -11.29 6.44 3.23
CA PRO A 250 -12.47 6.51 4.11
C PRO A 250 -12.88 7.93 4.50
N ARG A 251 -11.90 8.85 4.52
CA ARG A 251 -12.12 10.28 4.73
C ARG A 251 -12.11 10.98 3.38
N ASP A 252 -13.16 11.76 3.09
CA ASP A 252 -13.12 12.69 1.95
C ASP A 252 -12.06 13.75 2.21
N THR A 253 -11.15 13.91 1.25
CA THR A 253 -9.92 14.72 1.43
C THR A 253 -9.88 15.85 0.41
N THR A 254 -9.57 17.07 0.86
CA THR A 254 -9.42 18.24 -0.03
C THR A 254 -7.97 18.44 -0.49
N LEU A 255 -7.77 19.26 -1.53
CA LEU A 255 -6.42 19.62 -1.99
C LEU A 255 -5.58 20.24 -0.87
N GLU A 256 -6.18 21.12 -0.08
CA GLU A 256 -5.51 21.81 1.04
C GLU A 256 -5.05 20.81 2.10
N GLU A 257 -5.86 19.80 2.41
CA GLU A 257 -5.48 18.75 3.36
C GLU A 257 -4.32 17.89 2.82
N ILE A 258 -4.31 17.54 1.52
CA ILE A 258 -3.19 16.80 0.90
C ILE A 258 -1.90 17.63 0.97
N ILE A 259 -1.98 18.94 0.71
CA ILE A 259 -0.82 19.84 0.81
C ILE A 259 -0.27 19.84 2.24
N GLU A 260 -1.14 19.97 3.25
CA GLU A 260 -0.70 19.96 4.65
C GLU A 260 -0.13 18.59 5.07
N LEU A 261 -0.67 17.48 4.56
CA LEU A 261 -0.12 16.16 4.79
C LEU A 261 1.29 16.00 4.20
N TYR A 262 1.52 16.44 2.97
CA TYR A 262 2.88 16.45 2.41
C TYR A 262 3.83 17.36 3.20
N ARG A 263 3.39 18.57 3.56
CA ARG A 263 4.20 19.50 4.38
C ARG A 263 4.57 18.93 5.74
N SER A 264 3.69 18.14 6.34
CA SER A 264 3.98 17.47 7.62
C SER A 264 5.08 16.40 7.52
N LEU A 265 5.45 16.01 6.30
CA LEU A 265 6.47 15.03 5.97
C LEU A 265 7.71 15.66 5.30
N MET A 266 7.82 16.99 5.31
CA MET A 266 9.00 17.72 4.84
C MET A 266 10.09 17.79 5.89
#